data_AF-A0A101PU08-F1
#
_entry.id   AF-A0A101PU08-F1
#
_cell.length_a   1.000
_cell.length_b   1.000
_cell.length_c   1.000
_cell.angle_alpha   90.00
_cell.angle_beta   90.00
_cell.angle_gamma   90.00
#
_symmetry.space_group_name_H-M   'P 1'
#
loop_
_entity.id
_entity.type
_entity.pdbx_description
1 polymer ?
#
loop_
_entity_poly.entity_id
_entity_poly.type
_entity_poly.pdbx_seq_one_letter_code
_entity_poly.pdbx_strand_id
1 'polypeptide(L)'
;MTQAQGAKPPVPAQSGGDAGTPQQPQQPQQPQQPQQPQQPQQPQEPQEPQEPQQPQQPQQPDGTPAGTSPTPDRKKRDGMLIATMIATFVAAGGLVASAWTGYYQVKTSQDQLAQSKEDSEKELQSQASLVSSWTMDGRNGKTTGYFANRSLDPISQVTIGIATGFDGETQEGLYRGDKELLDLSDVPPCSIVTIPQSQAPGNAQYFAIAGFSFVDVRGQRWGRDRYKPLRAMDLPAAIHNTRDSEKGRLMATWKLLFGGAGQPSLSTARPGSAFSDIPAPKPLKDCGTDKR
;
A
#
# COMPACT_ATOMS: atom_id res chain seq x y z
N MET A 1 -12.33 -81.27 -20.23
CA MET A 1 -13.60 -81.69 -20.89
C MET A 1 -14.63 -81.69 -19.78
N THR A 2 -15.45 -80.66 -19.66
CA THR A 2 -16.75 -80.54 -20.36
C THR A 2 -17.01 -79.10 -20.80
N GLN A 3 -17.52 -78.97 -22.02
CA GLN A 3 -17.78 -77.73 -22.74
C GLN A 3 -19.05 -76.99 -22.27
N ALA A 4 -19.05 -75.70 -22.58
CA ALA A 4 -20.11 -74.70 -22.42
C ALA A 4 -21.28 -74.86 -23.42
N GLN A 5 -22.39 -74.18 -23.12
CA GLN A 5 -23.39 -73.56 -24.01
C GLN A 5 -24.43 -72.90 -23.09
N GLY A 6 -24.92 -71.67 -23.24
CA GLY A 6 -24.98 -70.74 -24.37
C GLY A 6 -26.38 -70.10 -24.33
N ALA A 7 -26.50 -68.90 -23.76
CA ALA A 7 -27.78 -68.17 -23.66
C ALA A 7 -28.14 -67.49 -24.99
N LYS A 8 -29.40 -67.61 -25.42
CA LYS A 8 -30.00 -66.94 -26.60
C LYS A 8 -30.90 -65.76 -26.14
N PRO A 9 -31.11 -64.72 -26.99
CA PRO A 9 -31.48 -63.36 -26.59
C PRO A 9 -32.97 -63.06 -26.78
N PRO A 10 -33.43 -61.87 -26.34
CA PRO A 10 -34.56 -61.18 -26.95
C PRO A 10 -34.11 -59.92 -27.70
N VAL A 11 -34.80 -59.62 -28.80
CA VAL A 11 -34.75 -58.35 -29.57
C VAL A 11 -36.19 -57.78 -29.61
N PRO A 12 -36.45 -56.55 -30.07
CA PRO A 12 -36.54 -55.33 -29.26
C PRO A 12 -37.95 -54.69 -29.30
N ALA A 13 -38.20 -53.70 -28.45
CA ALA A 13 -39.26 -52.72 -28.70
C ALA A 13 -38.86 -51.35 -28.15
N GLN A 14 -38.70 -50.39 -29.06
CA GLN A 14 -38.56 -48.96 -28.79
C GLN A 14 -39.94 -48.29 -28.70
N SER A 15 -40.04 -47.25 -27.88
CA SER A 15 -40.96 -46.08 -27.94
C SER A 15 -41.25 -45.66 -26.49
N GLY A 16 -40.50 -44.75 -25.88
CA GLY A 16 -40.74 -43.29 -25.97
C GLY A 16 -41.72 -42.90 -24.85
N GLY A 17 -41.50 -41.94 -23.96
CA GLY A 17 -40.50 -40.90 -23.76
C GLY A 17 -41.17 -39.87 -22.84
N ASP A 18 -40.54 -39.50 -21.74
CA ASP A 18 -40.41 -38.11 -21.22
C ASP A 18 -39.78 -38.17 -19.82
N ALA A 19 -38.45 -38.16 -19.76
CA ALA A 19 -37.69 -37.97 -18.54
C ALA A 19 -36.70 -36.84 -18.82
N GLY A 20 -36.84 -35.75 -18.07
CA GLY A 20 -36.11 -34.51 -18.28
C GLY A 20 -34.60 -34.70 -18.39
N THR A 21 -34.06 -34.24 -19.51
CA THR A 21 -32.62 -34.15 -19.76
C THR A 21 -31.99 -33.12 -18.81
N PRO A 22 -30.89 -33.43 -18.11
CA PRO A 22 -30.12 -32.41 -17.41
C PRO A 22 -29.44 -31.49 -18.45
N GLN A 23 -29.68 -30.17 -18.38
CA GLN A 23 -28.92 -29.22 -19.18
C GLN A 23 -27.46 -29.23 -18.73
N GLN A 24 -26.56 -29.44 -19.69
CA GLN A 24 -25.12 -29.32 -19.52
C GLN A 24 -24.77 -27.84 -19.24
N PRO A 25 -23.93 -27.51 -18.23
CA PRO A 25 -23.55 -26.13 -17.96
C PRO A 25 -22.83 -25.52 -19.16
N GLN A 26 -23.27 -24.35 -19.62
CA GLN A 26 -22.54 -23.61 -20.63
C GLN A 26 -21.17 -23.18 -20.07
N GLN A 27 -20.10 -23.40 -20.84
CA GLN A 27 -18.77 -22.92 -20.47
C GLN A 27 -18.76 -21.39 -20.36
N PRO A 28 -18.11 -20.81 -19.34
CA PRO A 28 -17.95 -19.37 -19.23
C PRO A 28 -17.21 -18.83 -20.46
N GLN A 29 -17.71 -17.76 -21.07
CA GLN A 29 -16.96 -17.06 -22.10
C GLN A 29 -15.67 -16.48 -21.48
N GLN A 30 -14.55 -16.63 -22.18
CA GLN A 30 -13.28 -16.06 -21.74
C GLN A 30 -13.41 -14.53 -21.64
N PRO A 31 -12.93 -13.91 -20.54
CA PRO A 31 -12.87 -12.46 -20.43
C PRO A 31 -12.02 -11.89 -21.58
N GLN A 32 -12.51 -10.86 -22.25
CA GLN A 32 -11.67 -10.11 -23.17
C GLN A 32 -10.53 -9.47 -22.38
N GLN A 33 -9.29 -9.59 -22.89
CA GLN A 33 -8.14 -8.96 -22.26
C GLN A 33 -8.36 -7.44 -22.15
N PRO A 34 -8.09 -6.83 -20.99
CA PRO A 34 -8.10 -5.38 -20.85
C PRO A 34 -7.13 -4.78 -21.88
N GLN A 35 -7.58 -3.75 -22.61
CA GLN A 35 -6.66 -2.97 -23.44
C GLN A 35 -5.62 -2.34 -22.51
N GLN A 36 -4.33 -2.46 -22.89
CA GLN A 36 -3.26 -1.81 -22.15
C GLN A 36 -3.52 -0.29 -22.09
N PRO A 37 -3.37 0.33 -20.91
CA PRO A 37 -3.42 1.78 -20.80
C PRO A 37 -2.37 2.37 -21.74
N GLN A 38 -2.75 3.35 -22.55
CA GLN A 38 -1.76 4.12 -23.28
C GLN A 38 -0.85 4.82 -22.27
N GLN A 39 0.47 4.73 -22.48
CA GLN A 39 1.43 5.44 -21.64
C GLN A 39 1.10 6.94 -21.66
N PRO A 40 1.11 7.61 -20.49
CA PRO A 40 0.98 9.06 -20.42
C PRO A 40 2.08 9.67 -21.30
N GLN A 41 1.70 10.56 -22.21
CA GLN A 41 2.71 11.35 -22.92
C GLN A 41 3.50 12.16 -21.89
N GLN A 42 4.83 12.10 -21.97
CA GLN A 42 5.68 12.95 -21.14
C GLN A 42 5.26 14.41 -21.36
N PRO A 43 5.07 15.19 -20.27
CA PRO A 43 4.85 16.62 -20.39
C PRO A 43 6.01 17.21 -21.19
N GLN A 44 5.69 18.00 -22.22
CA GLN A 44 6.73 18.79 -22.89
C GLN A 44 7.36 19.70 -21.84
N GLU A 45 8.70 19.70 -21.77
CA GLU A 45 9.41 20.64 -20.93
C GLU A 45 8.95 22.06 -21.28
N PRO A 46 8.60 22.89 -20.29
CA PRO A 46 8.25 24.28 -20.54
C PRO A 46 9.41 24.94 -21.28
N GLN A 47 9.12 25.54 -22.46
CA GLN A 47 10.11 26.37 -23.11
C GLN A 47 10.55 27.46 -22.12
N GLU A 48 11.86 27.57 -21.89
CA GLU A 48 12.41 28.66 -21.10
C GLU A 48 11.89 29.99 -21.66
N PRO A 49 11.36 30.88 -20.80
CA PRO A 49 10.92 32.20 -21.24
C PRO A 49 12.09 32.90 -21.93
N GLN A 50 11.89 33.34 -23.18
CA GLN A 50 12.89 34.19 -23.83
C GLN A 50 13.14 35.41 -22.96
N GLU A 51 14.42 35.67 -22.64
CA GLU A 51 14.81 36.87 -21.93
C GLU A 51 14.25 38.10 -22.66
N PRO A 52 13.66 39.07 -21.92
CA PRO A 52 13.16 40.29 -22.53
C PRO A 52 14.30 40.98 -23.26
N GLN A 53 14.15 41.23 -24.56
CA GLN A 53 15.11 42.05 -25.28
C GLN A 53 15.18 43.43 -24.62
N GLN A 54 16.39 43.84 -24.23
CA GLN A 54 16.65 45.17 -23.70
C GLN A 54 16.11 46.22 -24.70
N PRO A 55 15.36 47.24 -24.23
CA PRO A 55 14.94 48.33 -25.09
C PRO A 55 16.17 48.98 -25.73
N GLN A 56 16.19 49.06 -27.07
CA GLN A 56 17.24 49.83 -27.76
C GLN A 56 17.16 51.28 -27.30
N GLN A 57 18.29 51.78 -26.83
CA GLN A 57 18.45 53.18 -26.44
C GLN A 57 18.15 54.08 -27.66
N PRO A 58 17.30 55.10 -27.53
CA PRO A 58 17.05 56.03 -28.63
C PRO A 58 18.36 56.67 -29.07
N GLN A 59 18.71 56.54 -30.35
CA GLN A 59 19.86 57.24 -30.93
C GLN A 59 19.66 58.75 -30.79
N GLN A 60 20.61 59.42 -30.14
CA GLN A 60 20.69 60.88 -30.12
C GLN A 60 21.00 61.36 -31.55
N PRO A 61 20.23 62.31 -32.10
CA PRO A 61 20.67 63.05 -33.28
C PRO A 61 21.82 63.97 -32.88
N ASP A 62 22.98 63.76 -33.49
CA ASP A 62 24.14 64.65 -33.44
C ASP A 62 23.83 66.04 -34.01
N GLY A 63 24.46 67.07 -33.42
CA GLY A 63 24.80 68.31 -34.13
C GLY A 63 24.00 69.57 -33.77
N THR A 64 24.51 70.35 -32.81
CA THR A 64 24.41 71.82 -32.76
C THR A 64 24.99 72.42 -34.07
N PRO A 65 24.72 73.68 -34.50
CA PRO A 65 24.30 74.78 -33.65
C PRO A 65 23.28 75.79 -34.20
N ALA A 66 22.90 76.68 -33.27
CA ALA A 66 22.41 78.03 -33.45
C ALA A 66 20.89 78.22 -33.59
N GLY A 67 20.39 79.07 -32.71
CA GLY A 67 19.30 79.97 -33.06
C GLY A 67 17.96 79.69 -32.40
N THR A 68 17.77 80.37 -31.26
CA THR A 68 16.52 81.04 -30.90
C THR A 68 15.36 80.17 -30.39
N SER A 69 15.11 80.26 -29.07
CA SER A 69 13.79 80.04 -28.47
C SER A 69 12.70 80.85 -29.19
N PRO A 70 11.45 80.37 -29.28
CA PRO A 70 10.52 80.70 -28.20
C PRO A 70 9.62 79.54 -27.74
N THR A 71 9.28 79.59 -26.46
CA THR A 71 8.28 78.82 -25.69
C THR A 71 6.83 79.11 -26.16
N PRO A 72 5.78 78.41 -25.66
CA PRO A 72 5.45 76.98 -25.69
C PRO A 72 4.04 76.72 -26.27
N ASP A 73 3.79 75.57 -26.91
CA ASP A 73 2.41 75.12 -27.22
C ASP A 73 1.97 74.00 -26.26
N ARG A 74 1.09 74.35 -25.33
CA ARG A 74 0.69 73.55 -24.15
C ARG A 74 -0.15 72.32 -24.52
N LYS A 75 -0.73 72.27 -25.72
CA LYS A 75 -1.77 71.30 -26.09
C LYS A 75 -1.25 69.94 -26.58
N LYS A 76 0.02 69.85 -27.03
CA LYS A 76 0.64 68.58 -27.51
C LYS A 76 1.39 67.81 -26.41
N ARG A 77 1.68 68.45 -25.27
CA ARG A 77 2.41 67.85 -24.15
C ARG A 77 1.52 66.93 -23.31
N ASP A 78 0.22 67.23 -23.24
CA ASP A 78 -0.76 66.45 -22.48
C ASP A 78 -1.06 65.09 -23.15
N GLY A 79 -1.14 65.04 -24.49
CA GLY A 79 -1.37 63.76 -25.20
C GLY A 79 -0.21 62.77 -25.06
N MET A 80 1.04 63.27 -25.01
CA MET A 80 2.24 62.46 -24.85
C MET A 80 2.41 61.95 -23.41
N LEU A 81 2.04 62.76 -22.41
CA LEU A 81 2.04 62.35 -20.99
C LEU A 81 0.96 61.30 -20.68
N ILE A 82 -0.25 61.44 -21.25
CA ILE A 82 -1.34 60.47 -21.08
C ILE A 82 -0.99 59.12 -21.72
N ALA A 83 -0.42 59.12 -22.93
CA ALA A 83 -0.02 57.88 -23.62
C ALA A 83 1.08 57.12 -22.87
N THR A 84 2.04 57.83 -22.27
CA THR A 84 3.15 57.22 -21.51
C THR A 84 2.66 56.61 -20.19
N MET A 85 1.73 57.27 -19.50
CA MET A 85 1.10 56.73 -18.29
C MET A 85 0.29 55.47 -18.59
N ILE A 86 -0.53 55.46 -19.66
CA ILE A 86 -1.31 54.27 -20.07
C ILE A 86 -0.38 53.08 -20.37
N ALA A 87 0.71 53.29 -21.11
CA ALA A 87 1.66 52.21 -21.40
C ALA A 87 2.34 51.66 -20.13
N THR A 88 2.63 52.52 -19.15
CA THR A 88 3.23 52.12 -17.86
C THR A 88 2.24 51.30 -17.01
N PHE A 89 0.96 51.66 -17.00
CA PHE A 89 -0.08 50.88 -16.32
C PHE A 89 -0.37 49.54 -17.00
N VAL A 90 -0.25 49.43 -18.33
CA VAL A 90 -0.39 48.15 -19.05
C VAL A 90 0.79 47.21 -18.74
N ALA A 91 2.02 47.72 -18.69
CA ALA A 91 3.21 46.94 -18.34
C ALA A 91 3.19 46.46 -16.87
N ALA A 92 2.80 47.33 -15.92
CA ALA A 92 2.65 46.96 -14.52
C ALA A 92 1.45 46.01 -14.29
N GLY A 93 0.33 46.22 -15.01
CA GLY A 93 -0.84 45.35 -14.95
C GLY A 93 -0.58 43.93 -15.48
N GLY A 94 0.23 43.80 -16.53
CA GLY A 94 0.62 42.49 -17.07
C GLY A 94 1.45 41.64 -16.10
N LEU A 95 2.35 42.25 -15.33
CA LEU A 95 3.16 41.55 -14.32
C LEU A 95 2.33 41.08 -13.12
N VAL A 96 1.28 41.81 -12.75
CA VAL A 96 0.35 41.38 -11.69
C VAL A 96 -0.52 40.23 -12.18
N ALA A 97 -0.95 40.24 -13.44
CA ALA A 97 -1.72 39.15 -14.04
C ALA A 97 -0.90 37.85 -14.14
N SER A 98 0.38 37.92 -14.54
CA SER A 98 1.25 36.74 -14.59
C SER A 98 1.58 36.19 -13.21
N ALA A 99 1.84 37.07 -12.23
CA ALA A 99 2.01 36.67 -10.83
C ALA A 99 0.74 36.01 -10.24
N TRP A 100 -0.44 36.54 -10.60
CA TRP A 100 -1.73 35.96 -10.19
C TRP A 100 -1.93 34.56 -10.79
N THR A 101 -1.67 34.36 -12.09
CA THR A 101 -1.78 33.03 -12.71
C THR A 101 -0.75 32.03 -12.18
N GLY A 102 0.49 32.46 -11.91
CA GLY A 102 1.53 31.62 -11.31
C GLY A 102 1.17 31.16 -9.89
N TYR A 103 0.56 32.04 -9.09
CA TYR A 103 0.12 31.71 -7.73
C TYR A 103 -0.91 30.57 -7.68
N TYR A 104 -1.90 30.57 -8.58
CA TYR A 104 -2.90 29.49 -8.64
C TYR A 104 -2.33 28.19 -9.20
N GLN A 105 -1.46 28.25 -10.22
CA GLN A 105 -0.78 27.08 -10.79
C GLN A 105 0.10 26.35 -9.76
N VAL A 106 0.78 27.10 -8.88
CA VAL A 106 1.61 26.54 -7.80
C VAL A 106 0.76 25.90 -6.69
N LYS A 107 -0.43 26.42 -6.39
CA LYS A 107 -1.33 25.76 -5.42
C LYS A 107 -1.90 24.46 -5.95
N THR A 108 -2.36 24.43 -7.20
CA THR A 108 -2.96 23.21 -7.78
C THR A 108 -1.96 22.06 -7.94
N SER A 109 -0.68 22.37 -8.17
CA SER A 109 0.36 21.33 -8.25
C SER A 109 0.69 20.72 -6.87
N GLN A 110 0.57 21.49 -5.79
CA GLN A 110 0.69 20.95 -4.43
C GLN A 110 -0.50 20.07 -4.05
N ASP A 111 -1.72 20.46 -4.45
CA ASP A 111 -2.92 19.67 -4.17
C ASP A 111 -2.90 18.31 -4.89
N GLN A 112 -2.45 18.26 -6.15
CA GLN A 112 -2.30 16.99 -6.89
C GLN A 112 -1.28 16.05 -6.25
N LEU A 113 -0.21 16.59 -5.66
CA LEU A 113 0.78 15.80 -4.93
C LEU A 113 0.22 15.26 -3.61
N ALA A 114 -0.55 16.08 -2.88
CA ALA A 114 -1.20 15.65 -1.65
C ALA A 114 -2.19 14.52 -1.91
N GLN A 115 -3.02 14.64 -2.94
CA GLN A 115 -3.95 13.59 -3.36
C GLN A 115 -3.21 12.31 -3.76
N SER A 116 -2.14 12.42 -4.54
CA SER A 116 -1.35 11.25 -4.97
C SER A 116 -0.70 10.52 -3.79
N LYS A 117 -0.26 11.26 -2.76
CA LYS A 117 0.29 10.68 -1.53
C LYS A 117 -0.79 9.97 -0.73
N GLU A 118 -1.94 10.59 -0.54
CA GLU A 118 -3.05 10.01 0.22
C GLU A 118 -3.58 8.73 -0.44
N ASP A 119 -3.73 8.74 -1.77
CA ASP A 119 -4.18 7.58 -2.53
C ASP A 119 -3.15 6.44 -2.48
N SER A 120 -1.85 6.77 -2.55
CA SER A 120 -0.78 5.81 -2.32
C SER A 120 -0.88 5.21 -0.92
N GLU A 121 -0.95 6.03 0.14
CA GLU A 121 -1.07 5.56 1.53
C GLU A 121 -2.28 4.63 1.74
N LYS A 122 -3.44 4.96 1.14
CA LYS A 122 -4.63 4.11 1.17
C LYS A 122 -4.39 2.78 0.47
N GLU A 123 -3.75 2.78 -0.69
CA GLU A 123 -3.38 1.56 -1.39
C GLU A 123 -2.42 0.72 -0.54
N LEU A 124 -1.42 1.34 0.11
CA LEU A 124 -0.48 0.65 0.99
C LEU A 124 -1.21 -0.03 2.15
N GLN A 125 -2.11 0.72 2.79
CA GLN A 125 -2.90 0.22 3.91
C GLN A 125 -3.85 -0.90 3.46
N SER A 126 -4.41 -0.81 2.25
CA SER A 126 -5.28 -1.84 1.69
C SER A 126 -4.54 -3.16 1.50
N GLN A 127 -3.33 -3.15 0.94
CA GLN A 127 -2.50 -4.33 0.77
C GLN A 127 -2.06 -4.91 2.12
N ALA A 128 -1.66 -4.04 3.05
CA ALA A 128 -1.26 -4.46 4.39
C ALA A 128 -2.44 -5.09 5.17
N SER A 129 -3.68 -4.65 4.92
CA SER A 129 -4.89 -5.20 5.55
C SER A 129 -5.22 -6.64 5.14
N LEU A 130 -4.61 -7.13 4.05
CA LEU A 130 -4.73 -8.52 3.60
C LEU A 130 -3.94 -9.51 4.48
N VAL A 131 -3.09 -9.01 5.39
CA VAL A 131 -2.37 -9.81 6.37
C VAL A 131 -3.24 -10.03 7.61
N SER A 132 -3.37 -11.28 8.04
CA SER A 132 -4.22 -11.62 9.19
C SER A 132 -3.68 -12.80 9.98
N SER A 133 -4.06 -12.88 11.25
CA SER A 133 -3.76 -14.02 12.12
C SER A 133 -4.95 -14.37 13.00
N TRP A 134 -5.05 -15.65 13.37
CA TRP A 134 -6.09 -16.16 14.25
C TRP A 134 -5.66 -17.47 14.91
N THR A 135 -6.38 -17.88 15.95
CA THR A 135 -6.19 -19.16 16.64
C THR A 135 -7.44 -20.01 16.51
N MET A 136 -7.28 -21.32 16.37
CA MET A 136 -8.38 -22.29 16.35
C MET A 136 -8.10 -23.39 17.36
N ASP A 137 -9.11 -23.79 18.12
CA ASP A 137 -9.00 -24.93 19.02
C ASP A 137 -9.21 -26.23 18.25
N GLY A 138 -8.23 -27.13 18.36
CA GLY A 138 -8.30 -28.46 17.78
C GLY A 138 -9.23 -29.38 18.56
N ARG A 139 -9.75 -30.41 17.90
CA ARG A 139 -10.60 -31.46 18.53
C ARG A 139 -9.92 -32.22 19.67
N ASN A 140 -8.59 -32.14 19.76
CA ASN A 140 -7.76 -32.73 20.81
C ASN A 140 -7.49 -31.78 21.99
N GLY A 141 -8.15 -30.61 22.04
CA GLY A 141 -7.90 -29.59 23.06
C GLY A 141 -6.58 -28.84 22.88
N LYS A 142 -5.91 -28.96 21.72
CA LYS A 142 -4.70 -28.19 21.41
C LYS A 142 -5.03 -27.02 20.48
N THR A 143 -4.61 -25.83 20.85
CA THR A 143 -4.78 -24.65 19.98
C THR A 143 -3.76 -24.66 18.84
N THR A 144 -4.20 -24.28 17.64
CA THR A 144 -3.34 -24.06 16.46
C THR A 144 -3.47 -22.61 16.02
N GLY A 145 -2.34 -21.94 15.83
CA GLY A 145 -2.27 -20.59 15.31
C GLY A 145 -2.15 -20.58 13.80
N TYR A 146 -2.66 -19.53 13.17
CA TYR A 146 -2.53 -19.30 11.74
C TYR A 146 -2.10 -17.86 11.49
N PHE A 147 -1.19 -17.70 10.53
CA PHE A 147 -0.77 -16.41 10.02
C PHE A 147 -0.84 -16.45 8.50
N ALA A 148 -1.61 -15.57 7.90
CA ALA A 148 -1.89 -15.55 6.47
C ALA A 148 -1.43 -14.23 5.86
N ASN A 149 -0.58 -14.32 4.84
CA ASN A 149 -0.32 -13.24 3.92
C ASN A 149 -1.20 -13.43 2.68
N ARG A 150 -2.32 -12.69 2.59
CA ARG A 150 -3.16 -12.66 1.38
C ARG A 150 -2.75 -11.54 0.42
N SER A 151 -1.69 -10.78 0.72
CA SER A 151 -1.14 -9.82 -0.23
C SER A 151 -0.47 -10.53 -1.39
N LEU A 152 -0.44 -9.85 -2.54
CA LEU A 152 0.38 -10.23 -3.70
C LEU A 152 1.86 -9.97 -3.46
N ASP A 153 2.18 -9.20 -2.43
CA ASP A 153 3.55 -8.84 -2.06
C ASP A 153 4.09 -9.73 -0.94
N PRO A 154 5.40 -10.10 -0.99
CA PRO A 154 6.05 -10.74 0.14
C PRO A 154 6.14 -9.78 1.32
N ILE A 155 6.15 -10.33 2.53
CA ILE A 155 6.38 -9.55 3.75
C ILE A 155 7.53 -10.16 4.53
N SER A 156 8.29 -9.28 5.19
CA SER A 156 9.50 -9.65 5.93
C SER A 156 9.42 -9.23 7.39
N GLN A 157 10.34 -9.76 8.19
CA GLN A 157 10.46 -9.46 9.62
C GLN A 157 9.12 -9.62 10.35
N VAL A 158 8.42 -10.70 10.02
CA VAL A 158 7.11 -11.04 10.57
C VAL A 158 7.30 -11.49 12.01
N THR A 159 6.79 -10.71 12.96
CA THR A 159 6.82 -11.04 14.38
C THR A 159 5.40 -11.22 14.90
N ILE A 160 5.15 -12.33 15.58
CA ILE A 160 3.84 -12.68 16.14
C ILE A 160 3.93 -12.69 17.66
N GLY A 161 2.97 -12.08 18.34
CA GLY A 161 2.86 -12.16 19.79
C GLY A 161 2.04 -13.38 20.17
N ILE A 162 2.60 -14.27 20.97
CA ILE A 162 1.91 -15.43 21.54
C ILE A 162 1.76 -15.21 23.05
N ALA A 163 0.58 -15.51 23.58
CA ALA A 163 0.31 -15.46 25.01
C ALA A 163 -0.46 -16.70 25.50
N THR A 164 -0.17 -17.17 26.70
CA THR A 164 -0.88 -18.27 27.38
C THR A 164 -1.84 -17.74 28.46
N GLY A 165 -2.84 -18.52 28.87
CA GLY A 165 -3.85 -18.15 29.88
C GLY A 165 -4.97 -19.20 30.04
N PHE A 166 -5.53 -19.33 31.24
CA PHE A 166 -6.54 -20.34 31.61
C PHE A 166 -7.98 -19.98 31.19
N ASP A 167 -8.21 -18.72 30.88
CA ASP A 167 -9.46 -18.14 30.41
C ASP A 167 -9.26 -17.66 28.98
N GLY A 168 -9.75 -18.43 28.00
CA GLY A 168 -9.81 -18.04 26.59
C GLY A 168 -10.61 -16.76 26.30
N GLU A 169 -11.05 -16.04 27.34
CA GLU A 169 -11.63 -14.70 27.28
C GLU A 169 -10.55 -13.67 27.61
N THR A 170 -9.68 -13.44 26.63
CA THR A 170 -8.80 -12.29 26.59
C THR A 170 -9.67 -11.02 26.52
N GLN A 171 -9.91 -10.37 27.66
CA GLN A 171 -10.35 -8.97 27.67
C GLN A 171 -9.29 -8.13 26.95
N GLU A 172 -9.72 -7.12 26.20
CA GLU A 172 -8.90 -6.27 25.32
C GLU A 172 -7.46 -6.04 25.84
N GLY A 173 -6.48 -6.74 25.26
CA GLY A 173 -5.06 -6.54 25.52
C GLY A 173 -4.50 -7.00 26.87
N LEU A 174 -5.29 -7.64 27.75
CA LEU A 174 -4.84 -8.08 29.08
C LEU A 174 -4.42 -9.55 29.11
N TYR A 175 -3.33 -9.87 28.42
CA TYR A 175 -2.71 -11.20 28.48
C TYR A 175 -2.07 -11.43 29.86
N ARG A 176 -2.55 -12.40 30.65
CA ARG A 176 -2.07 -12.67 32.03
C ARG A 176 -1.04 -13.79 32.15
N GLY A 177 -1.00 -14.76 31.24
CA GLY A 177 0.01 -15.81 31.25
C GLY A 177 1.31 -15.42 30.56
N ASP A 178 2.11 -16.44 30.26
CA ASP A 178 3.42 -16.29 29.62
C ASP A 178 3.27 -15.69 28.22
N LYS A 179 4.20 -14.79 27.87
CA LYS A 179 4.18 -14.03 26.63
C LYS A 179 5.50 -14.20 25.90
N GLU A 180 5.41 -14.35 24.59
CA GLU A 180 6.58 -14.55 23.74
C GLU A 180 6.35 -13.95 22.36
N LEU A 181 7.41 -13.37 21.79
CA LEU A 181 7.43 -12.98 20.39
C LEU A 181 8.02 -14.13 19.57
N LEU A 182 7.35 -14.48 18.49
CA LEU A 182 7.78 -15.48 17.52
C LEU A 182 8.11 -14.77 16.21
N ASP A 183 9.39 -14.76 15.83
CA ASP A 183 9.87 -14.24 14.56
C ASP A 183 9.83 -15.34 13.48
N LEU A 184 8.96 -15.15 12.49
CA LEU A 184 8.82 -16.01 11.32
C LEU A 184 9.76 -15.63 10.17
N SER A 185 10.51 -14.52 10.31
CA SER A 185 11.30 -13.92 9.23
C SER A 185 10.42 -13.53 8.03
N ASP A 186 10.44 -14.29 6.94
CA ASP A 186 9.80 -13.94 5.68
C ASP A 186 8.59 -14.83 5.41
N VAL A 187 7.49 -14.22 4.96
CA VAL A 187 6.26 -14.93 4.59
C VAL A 187 5.93 -14.61 3.14
N PRO A 188 5.92 -15.62 2.24
CA PRO A 188 5.64 -15.42 0.83
C PRO A 188 4.25 -14.81 0.56
N PRO A 189 4.03 -14.22 -0.62
CA PRO A 189 2.70 -13.85 -1.09
C PRO A 189 1.73 -15.02 -1.04
N CYS A 190 0.44 -14.71 -0.89
CA CYS A 190 -0.63 -15.70 -1.03
C CYS A 190 -0.39 -16.99 -0.22
N SER A 191 0.12 -16.88 0.99
CA SER A 191 0.54 -18.03 1.77
C SER A 191 0.02 -18.01 3.21
N ILE A 192 -0.14 -19.19 3.79
CA ILE A 192 -0.53 -19.38 5.18
C ILE A 192 0.51 -20.22 5.92
N VAL A 193 0.94 -19.71 7.06
CA VAL A 193 1.81 -20.38 8.02
C VAL A 193 0.94 -20.94 9.14
N THR A 194 1.16 -22.21 9.47
CA THR A 194 0.50 -22.89 10.60
C THR A 194 1.45 -22.91 11.78
N ILE A 195 1.03 -22.39 12.92
CA ILE A 195 1.83 -22.31 14.15
C ILE A 195 1.34 -23.43 15.08
N PRO A 196 2.12 -24.51 15.25
CA PRO A 196 1.72 -25.63 16.07
C PRO A 196 1.76 -25.28 17.57
N GLN A 197 1.08 -26.07 18.38
CA GLN A 197 1.07 -25.95 19.85
C GLN A 197 2.48 -26.07 20.47
N SER A 198 3.45 -26.69 19.80
CA SER A 198 4.84 -26.74 20.30
C SER A 198 5.52 -25.37 20.39
N GLN A 199 4.96 -24.35 19.72
CA GLN A 199 5.43 -22.96 19.81
C GLN A 199 4.78 -22.20 20.97
N ALA A 200 3.88 -22.83 21.73
CA ALA A 200 3.27 -22.19 22.89
C ALA A 200 4.32 -22.03 24.02
N PRO A 201 4.44 -20.84 24.64
CA PRO A 201 5.30 -20.63 25.78
C PRO A 201 5.05 -21.65 26.88
N GLY A 202 6.13 -22.20 27.47
CA GLY A 202 6.04 -23.18 28.54
C GLY A 202 5.35 -24.50 28.17
N ASN A 203 5.24 -24.82 26.87
CA ASN A 203 4.50 -25.99 26.35
C ASN A 203 3.01 -25.99 26.72
N ALA A 204 2.40 -24.81 26.88
CA ALA A 204 0.98 -24.70 27.20
C ALA A 204 0.10 -25.35 26.13
N GLN A 205 -0.96 -26.04 26.55
CA GLN A 205 -1.92 -26.67 25.61
C GLN A 205 -2.74 -25.63 24.82
N TYR A 206 -2.90 -24.44 25.40
CA TYR A 206 -3.69 -23.35 24.87
C TYR A 206 -2.82 -22.09 24.76
N PHE A 207 -2.94 -21.40 23.63
CA PHE A 207 -2.33 -20.09 23.43
C PHE A 207 -3.18 -19.22 22.50
N ALA A 208 -3.02 -17.91 22.64
CA ALA A 208 -3.63 -16.90 21.80
C ALA A 208 -2.55 -16.15 21.02
N ILE A 209 -2.81 -15.88 19.74
CA ILE A 209 -2.06 -14.86 18.99
C ILE A 209 -2.53 -13.48 19.41
N ALA A 210 -1.72 -12.77 20.20
CA ALA A 210 -2.01 -11.44 20.70
C ALA A 210 -2.06 -10.36 19.61
N GLY A 211 -1.35 -10.61 18.51
CA GLY A 211 -1.29 -9.76 17.34
C GLY A 211 0.00 -10.03 16.58
N PHE A 212 0.36 -9.13 15.66
CA PHE A 212 1.54 -9.29 14.82
C PHE A 212 2.11 -7.95 14.35
N SER A 213 3.35 -7.98 13.86
CA SER A 213 3.97 -6.93 13.09
C SER A 213 4.73 -7.51 11.90
N PHE A 214 4.92 -6.72 10.85
CA PHE A 214 5.68 -7.10 9.66
C PHE A 214 6.17 -5.85 8.92
N VAL A 215 7.08 -6.05 7.96
CA VAL A 215 7.60 -5.03 7.06
C VAL A 215 7.16 -5.38 5.63
N ASP A 216 6.54 -4.42 4.95
CA ASP A 216 6.15 -4.57 3.54
C ASP A 216 7.33 -4.38 2.58
N VAL A 217 7.10 -4.59 1.29
CA VAL A 217 8.13 -4.44 0.22
C VAL A 217 8.74 -3.05 0.10
N ARG A 218 8.09 -2.01 0.66
CA ARG A 218 8.58 -0.62 0.67
C ARG A 218 9.35 -0.29 1.95
N GLY A 219 9.47 -1.24 2.87
CA GLY A 219 10.11 -1.02 4.16
C GLY A 219 9.18 -0.39 5.22
N GLN A 220 7.89 -0.18 4.91
CA GLN A 220 6.94 0.31 5.89
C GLN A 220 6.61 -0.80 6.88
N ARG A 221 6.75 -0.50 8.18
CA ARG A 221 6.34 -1.45 9.21
C ARG A 221 4.87 -1.26 9.56
N TRP A 222 4.17 -2.39 9.61
CA TRP A 222 2.79 -2.48 10.01
C TRP A 222 2.67 -3.29 11.29
N GLY A 223 1.71 -2.93 12.13
CA GLY A 223 1.44 -3.59 13.39
C GLY A 223 -0.04 -3.66 13.69
N ARG A 224 -0.48 -4.81 14.18
CA ARG A 224 -1.86 -5.05 14.58
C ARG A 224 -1.91 -5.81 15.90
N ASP A 225 -2.52 -5.20 16.90
CA ASP A 225 -3.03 -5.91 18.07
C ASP A 225 -4.33 -6.63 17.67
N ARG A 226 -4.62 -7.79 18.26
CA ARG A 226 -5.83 -8.60 17.98
C ARG A 226 -7.12 -7.78 17.97
N TYR A 227 -7.25 -6.79 18.85
CA TYR A 227 -8.48 -6.00 19.05
C TYR A 227 -8.44 -4.63 18.38
N LYS A 228 -7.32 -4.26 17.74
CA LYS A 228 -7.14 -2.93 17.15
C LYS A 228 -6.99 -3.02 15.63
N PRO A 229 -7.30 -1.94 14.90
CA PRO A 229 -7.01 -1.88 13.48
C PRO A 229 -5.51 -1.98 13.23
N LEU A 230 -5.16 -2.45 12.04
CA LEU A 230 -3.80 -2.38 11.53
C LEU A 230 -3.37 -0.92 11.42
N ARG A 231 -2.16 -0.62 11.89
CA ARG A 231 -1.58 0.73 11.82
C ARG A 231 -0.14 0.68 11.33
N ALA A 232 0.25 1.72 10.62
CA ALA A 232 1.65 2.00 10.36
C ALA A 232 2.35 2.25 11.71
N MET A 233 3.50 1.63 11.90
CA MET A 233 4.35 1.88 13.06
C MET A 233 5.44 2.86 12.67
N ASP A 234 5.41 4.02 13.29
CA ASP A 234 6.52 4.96 13.24
C ASP A 234 7.62 4.47 14.17
N LEU A 235 8.59 3.76 13.59
CA LEU A 235 9.80 3.35 14.28
C LEU A 235 10.94 4.19 13.72
N PRO A 236 11.87 4.65 14.59
CA PRO A 236 13.00 5.42 14.12
C PRO A 236 13.73 4.64 13.03
N ALA A 237 13.94 5.30 11.88
CA ALA A 237 14.82 4.81 10.83
C ALA A 237 16.12 4.37 11.50
N ALA A 238 16.59 3.16 11.22
CA ALA A 238 17.72 2.56 11.92
C ALA A 238 18.95 3.50 11.87
N ILE A 239 19.17 4.27 12.94
CA ILE A 239 20.30 5.19 13.04
C ILE A 239 21.51 4.34 13.42
N HIS A 240 22.27 3.85 12.44
CA HIS A 240 23.64 3.31 12.45
C HIS A 240 24.22 2.54 13.67
N ASN A 241 23.41 2.15 14.66
CA ASN A 241 23.76 1.35 15.82
C ASN A 241 22.77 0.18 15.88
N THR A 242 23.22 -0.95 15.36
CA THR A 242 22.38 -2.13 15.07
C THR A 242 21.75 -2.72 16.33
N ARG A 243 22.43 -2.66 17.48
CA ARG A 243 21.96 -3.29 18.73
C ARG A 243 20.87 -2.49 19.45
N ASP A 244 20.99 -1.18 19.50
CA ASP A 244 20.00 -0.31 20.15
C ASP A 244 18.73 -0.19 19.30
N SER A 245 18.89 -0.20 17.98
CA SER A 245 17.75 -0.21 17.04
C SER A 245 16.97 -1.53 17.10
N GLU A 246 17.63 -2.69 17.19
CA GLU A 246 16.95 -3.98 17.37
C GLU A 246 16.20 -4.06 18.69
N LYS A 247 16.84 -3.66 19.81
CA LYS A 247 16.19 -3.62 21.11
C LYS A 247 14.99 -2.67 21.12
N GLY A 248 15.12 -1.50 20.51
CA GLY A 248 14.03 -0.53 20.36
C GLY A 248 12.85 -1.10 19.56
N ARG A 249 13.13 -1.79 18.45
CA ARG A 249 12.12 -2.47 17.63
C ARG A 249 11.40 -3.58 18.39
N LEU A 250 12.16 -4.39 19.13
CA LEU A 250 11.63 -5.48 19.95
C LEU A 250 10.70 -4.92 21.02
N MET A 251 11.13 -3.88 21.74
CA MET A 251 10.34 -3.23 22.78
C MET A 251 9.08 -2.55 22.22
N ALA A 252 9.17 -1.91 21.06
CA ALA A 252 8.01 -1.31 20.42
C ALA A 252 6.98 -2.35 19.98
N THR A 253 7.46 -3.47 19.42
CA THR A 253 6.60 -4.61 19.06
C THR A 253 5.98 -5.24 20.31
N TRP A 254 6.76 -5.45 21.37
CA TRP A 254 6.27 -5.94 22.65
C TRP A 254 5.18 -5.03 23.24
N LYS A 255 5.40 -3.71 23.22
CA LYS A 255 4.43 -2.72 23.68
C LYS A 255 3.16 -2.73 22.84
N LEU A 256 3.28 -2.86 21.52
CA LEU A 256 2.13 -2.99 20.61
C LEU A 256 1.28 -4.21 20.98
N LEU A 257 1.90 -5.37 21.15
CA LEU A 257 1.21 -6.66 21.24
C LEU A 257 0.78 -7.05 22.65
N PHE A 258 1.46 -6.54 23.67
CA PHE A 258 1.26 -6.96 25.07
C PHE A 258 1.08 -5.80 26.04
N GLY A 259 0.97 -4.55 25.56
CA GLY A 259 0.75 -3.36 26.38
C GLY A 259 1.98 -2.87 27.15
N GLY A 260 3.15 -3.50 27.00
CA GLY A 260 4.43 -3.01 27.53
C GLY A 260 4.82 -3.52 28.92
N ALA A 261 4.03 -4.41 29.53
CA ALA A 261 4.41 -5.07 30.79
C ALA A 261 5.32 -6.29 30.53
N GLY A 262 6.32 -6.51 31.38
CA GLY A 262 7.24 -7.65 31.32
C GLY A 262 8.50 -7.42 30.47
N GLN A 263 9.43 -8.38 30.52
CA GLN A 263 10.62 -8.39 29.67
C GLN A 263 10.29 -9.08 28.34
N PRO A 264 10.72 -8.54 27.19
CA PRO A 264 10.46 -9.18 25.92
C PRO A 264 11.24 -10.48 25.79
N SER A 265 10.52 -11.56 25.49
CA SER A 265 11.10 -12.82 25.03
C SER A 265 10.90 -12.93 23.52
N LEU A 266 11.91 -13.44 22.81
CA LEU A 266 11.90 -13.64 21.36
C LEU A 266 12.41 -15.04 21.03
N SER A 267 11.62 -15.82 20.32
CA SER A 267 12.06 -17.01 19.60
C SER A 267 12.02 -16.77 18.09
N THR A 268 12.93 -17.40 17.37
CA THR A 268 12.97 -17.35 15.92
C THR A 268 12.66 -18.73 15.37
N ALA A 269 11.69 -18.80 14.47
CA ALA A 269 11.24 -20.05 13.88
C ALA A 269 10.93 -19.82 12.40
N ARG A 270 11.89 -20.18 11.53
CA ARG A 270 11.72 -20.03 10.07
C ARG A 270 10.81 -21.14 9.53
N PRO A 271 9.62 -20.83 8.99
CA PRO A 271 8.71 -21.83 8.44
C PRO A 271 9.37 -22.72 7.39
N GLY A 272 9.27 -24.04 7.57
CA GLY A 272 9.81 -25.04 6.65
C GLY A 272 11.33 -25.27 6.74
N SER A 273 12.02 -24.63 7.67
CA SER A 273 13.44 -24.89 7.92
C SER A 273 13.66 -26.17 8.73
N ALA A 274 14.81 -26.81 8.57
CA ALA A 274 15.18 -28.03 9.30
C ALA A 274 15.32 -27.84 10.83
N PHE A 275 15.38 -26.58 11.30
CA PHE A 275 15.54 -26.22 12.71
C PHE A 275 14.25 -25.63 13.31
N SER A 276 13.11 -25.77 12.62
CA SER A 276 11.82 -25.26 13.08
C SER A 276 10.73 -26.32 12.96
N ASP A 277 9.92 -26.45 14.00
CA ASP A 277 8.71 -27.27 13.97
C ASP A 277 7.57 -26.62 13.17
N ILE A 278 7.77 -25.37 12.72
CA ILE A 278 6.78 -24.66 11.91
C ILE A 278 6.86 -25.22 10.49
N PRO A 279 5.77 -25.82 9.96
CA PRO A 279 5.77 -26.37 8.60
C PRO A 279 5.96 -25.26 7.56
N ALA A 280 6.39 -25.67 6.37
CA ALA A 280 6.51 -24.75 5.23
C ALA A 280 5.18 -24.03 4.94
N PRO A 281 5.21 -22.75 4.53
CA PRO A 281 4.01 -22.01 4.17
C PRO A 281 3.24 -22.73 3.07
N LYS A 282 1.91 -22.79 3.20
CA LYS A 282 1.03 -23.40 2.19
C LYS A 282 0.41 -22.32 1.32
N PRO A 283 0.16 -22.59 0.03
CA PRO A 283 -0.54 -21.63 -0.83
C PRO A 283 -1.98 -21.43 -0.36
N LEU A 284 -2.44 -20.17 -0.41
CA LEU A 284 -3.83 -19.78 -0.20
C LEU A 284 -4.55 -19.70 -1.54
N LYS A 285 -5.81 -20.17 -1.56
CA LYS A 285 -6.67 -20.07 -2.74
C LYS A 285 -7.21 -18.66 -2.96
N ASP A 286 -7.49 -17.95 -1.87
CA ASP A 286 -8.05 -16.59 -1.89
C ASP A 286 -6.93 -15.58 -1.62
N CYS A 287 -6.38 -15.01 -2.70
CA CYS A 287 -5.30 -14.03 -2.63
C CYS A 287 -5.68 -12.70 -3.31
N GLY A 288 -5.13 -11.59 -2.82
CA GLY A 288 -5.47 -10.26 -3.29
C GLY A 288 -6.88 -9.82 -2.89
N THR A 289 -7.37 -8.81 -3.59
CA THR A 289 -8.72 -8.25 -3.42
C THR A 289 -9.77 -8.94 -4.30
N ASP A 290 -9.37 -9.89 -5.14
CA ASP A 290 -10.26 -10.60 -6.06
C ASP A 290 -11.09 -11.67 -5.32
N LYS A 291 -12.15 -11.20 -4.68
CA LYS A 291 -13.42 -11.93 -4.61
C LYS A 291 -14.33 -11.36 -5.68
N ARG A 292 -14.19 -11.82 -6.92
CA ARG A 292 -15.22 -11.69 -7.96
C ARG A 292 -15.40 -13.00 -8.69
#